data_AF-A0AAN6RJ59-F1
#
_entry.id   AF-A0AAN6RJ59-F1
#
_cell.length_a   1.000
_cell.length_b   1.000
_cell.length_c   1.000
_cell.angle_alpha   90.00
_cell.angle_beta   90.00
_cell.angle_gamma   90.00
#
_symmetry.space_group_name_H-M   'P 1'
#
loop_
_entity.id
_entity.type
_entity.pdbx_description
1 polymer ?
#
loop_
_entity_poly.entity_id
_entity_poly.type
_entity_poly.pdbx_seq_one_letter_code
_entity_poly.pdbx_strand_id
1 'polypeptide(L)'
;MDISSTDTISISASQLVHALAEELSTQTSAAFGSFTPAIYDTAWLAMIVKPTGGLRQELLFPDCLNYLIQEQKTDGSWESYGSPIDGILNSLAALLAMVKHKERQSCSPLERLLLSPRIEGATMAISRLLKEWEVHETCHVGFEILVPSLLEYLASYNINLYDFPGKNPLYCLYEKKLKNFPFESLYGKSQTTLLHSLEAFVGKIEFGRLSHHLTAGSMLGSPASTAAYLMEATEWDTRAEMYLHQVDQRWFGNAK
;
A
#
# COMPACT_ATOMS: atom_id res chain seq x y z
N MET A 1 -9.26 -11.60 -55.37
CA MET A 1 -8.01 -11.93 -54.66
C MET A 1 -7.51 -10.64 -54.04
N ASP A 2 -7.81 -10.44 -52.76
CA ASP A 2 -7.38 -9.28 -51.98
C ASP A 2 -5.93 -9.51 -51.54
N ILE A 3 -4.99 -8.90 -52.27
CA ILE A 3 -3.56 -8.90 -51.94
C ILE A 3 -3.20 -7.62 -51.14
N SER A 4 -4.09 -6.62 -51.13
CA SER A 4 -3.87 -5.31 -50.50
C SER A 4 -4.02 -5.31 -48.97
N SER A 5 -4.84 -6.19 -48.40
CA SER A 5 -5.21 -6.17 -46.97
C SER A 5 -4.23 -6.94 -46.09
N THR A 6 -3.57 -7.96 -46.64
CA THR A 6 -2.56 -8.78 -45.93
C THR A 6 -1.27 -7.99 -45.67
N ASP A 7 -0.86 -7.12 -46.59
CA ASP A 7 0.36 -6.32 -46.45
C ASP A 7 0.22 -5.21 -45.41
N THR A 8 -0.97 -4.62 -45.29
CA THR A 8 -1.23 -3.56 -44.28
C THR A 8 -1.22 -4.13 -42.87
N ILE A 9 -1.82 -5.31 -42.67
CA ILE A 9 -1.83 -5.99 -41.36
C ILE A 9 -0.42 -6.40 -40.94
N SER A 10 0.38 -6.90 -41.88
CA SER A 10 1.78 -7.29 -41.62
C SER A 10 2.65 -6.09 -41.21
N ILE A 11 2.48 -4.95 -41.87
CA ILE A 11 3.19 -3.70 -41.54
C ILE A 11 2.78 -3.19 -40.16
N SER A 12 1.48 -3.13 -39.86
CA SER A 12 0.98 -2.69 -38.55
C SER A 12 1.41 -3.64 -37.42
N ALA A 13 1.42 -4.95 -37.67
CA ALA A 13 1.91 -5.94 -36.70
C ALA A 13 3.41 -5.75 -36.43
N SER A 14 4.22 -5.55 -37.47
CA SER A 14 5.66 -5.30 -37.34
C SER A 14 5.94 -4.02 -36.55
N GLN A 15 5.19 -2.94 -36.82
CA GLN A 15 5.29 -1.68 -36.07
C GLN A 15 4.92 -1.86 -34.60
N LEU A 16 3.87 -2.62 -34.29
CA LEU A 16 3.47 -2.91 -32.92
C LEU A 16 4.53 -3.74 -32.19
N VAL A 17 5.08 -4.78 -32.84
CA VAL A 17 6.16 -5.60 -32.26
C VAL A 17 7.41 -4.77 -32.01
N HIS A 18 7.77 -3.87 -32.93
CA HIS A 18 8.90 -2.96 -32.73
C HIS A 18 8.67 -1.99 -31.57
N ALA A 19 7.49 -1.38 -31.48
CA ALA A 19 7.14 -0.49 -30.38
C ALA A 19 7.17 -1.22 -29.02
N LEU A 20 6.61 -2.42 -28.95
CA LEU A 20 6.65 -3.27 -27.75
C LEU A 20 8.09 -3.72 -27.42
N ALA A 21 8.92 -4.02 -28.41
CA ALA A 21 10.31 -4.40 -28.20
C ALA A 21 11.18 -3.22 -27.70
N GLU A 22 10.92 -2.00 -28.19
CA GLU A 22 11.56 -0.78 -27.67
C GLU A 22 11.10 -0.47 -26.22
N GLU A 23 9.80 -0.63 -25.95
CA GLU A 23 9.24 -0.45 -24.61
C GLU A 23 9.76 -1.51 -23.61
N LEU A 24 9.93 -2.76 -24.03
CA LEU A 24 10.50 -3.83 -23.20
C LEU A 24 12.02 -3.70 -23.04
N SER A 25 12.74 -3.24 -24.08
CA SER A 25 14.20 -3.09 -24.02
C SER A 25 14.63 -1.94 -23.10
N THR A 26 13.81 -0.89 -22.99
CA THR A 26 13.99 0.18 -22.00
C THR A 26 13.68 -0.28 -20.56
N GLN A 27 12.89 -1.35 -20.38
CA GLN A 27 12.57 -1.94 -19.07
C GLN A 27 13.61 -2.97 -18.57
N THR A 28 14.51 -3.46 -19.44
CA THR A 28 15.38 -4.62 -19.15
C THR A 28 16.56 -4.41 -18.19
N SER A 29 16.83 -3.20 -17.68
CA SER A 29 17.91 -3.01 -16.68
C SER A 29 17.44 -3.03 -15.22
N ALA A 30 16.13 -3.07 -14.95
CA ALA A 30 15.58 -3.37 -13.63
C ALA A 30 14.10 -3.78 -13.78
N ALA A 31 13.85 -5.08 -13.88
CA ALA A 31 12.53 -5.69 -14.10
C ALA A 31 11.48 -5.29 -13.04
N PHE A 32 10.86 -4.13 -13.22
CA PHE A 32 9.71 -3.64 -12.48
C PHE A 32 8.84 -2.89 -13.48
N GLY A 33 7.63 -3.41 -13.71
CA GLY A 33 6.70 -2.89 -14.72
C GLY A 33 6.33 -1.42 -14.52
N SER A 34 5.75 -0.82 -15.57
CA SER A 34 5.10 0.49 -15.50
C SER A 34 3.85 0.37 -14.60
N PHE A 35 4.00 0.70 -13.31
CA PHE A 35 2.89 0.66 -12.35
C PHE A 35 2.44 2.09 -12.05
N THR A 36 1.17 2.38 -12.34
CA THR A 36 0.48 3.53 -11.74
C THR A 36 0.56 3.44 -10.21
N PRO A 37 0.59 4.57 -9.48
CA PRO A 37 0.60 4.54 -8.02
C PRO A 37 -0.62 3.78 -7.51
N ALA A 38 -0.41 2.69 -6.77
CA ALA A 38 -1.49 2.02 -6.06
C ALA A 38 -1.77 2.82 -4.78
N ILE A 39 -3.05 3.17 -4.52
CA ILE A 39 -3.43 3.94 -3.33
C ILE A 39 -2.94 3.25 -2.05
N TYR A 40 -3.09 1.93 -1.96
CA TYR A 40 -2.65 1.15 -0.81
C TYR A 40 -1.16 1.37 -0.50
N ASP A 41 -0.29 1.13 -1.49
CA ASP A 41 1.15 1.27 -1.31
C ASP A 41 1.56 2.73 -1.07
N THR A 42 0.95 3.66 -1.80
CA THR A 42 1.17 5.10 -1.62
C THR A 42 0.85 5.55 -0.19
N ALA A 43 -0.21 5.00 0.41
CA ALA A 43 -0.57 5.29 1.78
C ALA A 43 0.49 4.82 2.79
N TRP A 44 1.11 3.66 2.55
CA TRP A 44 2.21 3.18 3.39
C TRP A 44 3.46 4.04 3.27
N LEU A 45 3.81 4.51 2.07
CA LEU A 45 4.93 5.45 1.88
C LEU A 45 4.65 6.81 2.56
N ALA A 46 3.39 7.29 2.51
CA ALA A 46 2.96 8.54 3.13
C ALA A 46 3.09 8.56 4.67
N MET A 47 3.26 7.39 5.30
CA MET A 47 3.44 7.27 6.75
C MET A 47 4.91 7.31 7.19
N ILE A 48 5.86 7.24 6.26
CA ILE A 48 7.28 7.13 6.59
C ILE A 48 7.82 8.47 7.06
N VAL A 49 8.41 8.45 8.25
CA VAL A 49 9.08 9.59 8.87
C VAL A 49 10.54 9.25 9.05
N LYS A 50 11.43 10.08 8.50
CA LYS A 50 12.86 9.87 8.67
C LYS A 50 13.27 10.28 10.09
N PRO A 51 13.95 9.42 10.86
CA PRO A 51 14.54 9.79 12.14
C PRO A 51 15.73 10.72 11.87
N THR A 52 15.50 12.02 11.78
CA THR A 52 16.58 12.99 11.84
C THR A 52 16.91 13.22 13.33
N GLY A 53 18.18 13.28 13.70
CA GLY A 53 18.61 13.45 15.10
C GLY A 53 18.19 14.77 15.77
N GLY A 54 17.27 15.52 15.17
CA GLY A 54 16.68 16.75 15.71
C GLY A 54 15.19 16.59 16.04
N LEU A 55 14.58 17.66 16.56
CA LEU A 55 13.16 17.67 16.96
C LEU A 55 12.18 17.60 15.77
N ARG A 56 12.67 17.74 14.52
CA ARG A 56 11.82 17.84 13.34
C ARG A 56 11.72 16.50 12.62
N GLN A 57 10.66 15.77 12.95
CA GLN A 57 10.21 14.61 12.20
C GLN A 57 9.63 15.06 10.86
N GLU A 58 10.32 14.78 9.76
CA GLU A 58 9.88 15.13 8.39
C GLU A 58 9.37 13.87 7.66
N LEU A 59 8.34 14.04 6.82
CA LEU A 59 7.91 12.97 5.93
C LEU A 59 9.04 12.66 4.95
N LEU A 60 9.32 11.38 4.76
CA LEU A 60 10.24 10.96 3.72
C LEU A 60 9.63 11.14 2.31
N PHE A 61 8.32 10.91 2.19
CA PHE A 61 7.57 10.99 0.94
C PHE A 61 6.33 11.91 1.08
N PRO A 62 6.50 13.24 1.13
CA PRO A 62 5.39 14.18 1.28
C PRO A 62 4.42 14.15 0.08
N ASP A 63 4.92 13.88 -1.12
CA ASP A 63 4.11 13.82 -2.35
C ASP A 63 3.10 12.68 -2.30
N CYS A 64 3.44 11.55 -1.66
CA CYS A 64 2.52 10.44 -1.42
C CYS A 64 1.30 10.88 -0.58
N LEU A 65 1.50 11.67 0.49
CA LEU A 65 0.38 12.18 1.30
C LEU A 65 -0.49 13.16 0.50
N ASN A 66 0.13 14.06 -0.26
CA ASN A 66 -0.58 15.01 -1.10
C ASN A 66 -1.42 14.31 -2.16
N TYR A 67 -0.87 13.25 -2.78
CA TYR A 67 -1.60 12.42 -3.74
C TYR A 67 -2.84 11.78 -3.10
N LEU A 68 -2.73 11.18 -1.91
CA LEU A 68 -3.89 10.62 -1.21
C LEU A 68 -4.99 11.67 -0.97
N ILE A 69 -4.61 12.88 -0.55
CA ILE A 69 -5.55 13.98 -0.31
C ILE A 69 -6.26 14.40 -1.61
N GLN A 70 -5.55 14.40 -2.74
CA GLN A 70 -6.10 14.79 -4.04
C GLN A 70 -7.02 13.72 -4.62
N GLU A 71 -6.66 12.45 -4.50
CA GLU A 71 -7.40 11.30 -5.03
C GLU A 71 -8.59 10.87 -4.16
N GLN A 72 -8.83 11.55 -3.03
CA GLN A 72 -10.02 11.30 -2.23
C GLN A 72 -11.28 11.66 -3.02
N LYS A 73 -12.17 10.69 -3.19
CA LYS A 73 -13.44 10.85 -3.91
C LYS A 73 -14.42 11.72 -3.13
N THR A 74 -15.44 12.21 -3.83
CA THR A 74 -16.50 13.06 -3.24
C THR A 74 -17.30 12.36 -2.15
N ASP A 75 -17.42 11.03 -2.21
CA ASP A 75 -18.06 10.21 -1.17
C ASP A 75 -17.13 9.90 0.01
N GLY A 76 -15.85 10.31 -0.07
CA GLY A 76 -14.83 10.15 0.95
C GLY A 76 -13.92 8.93 0.78
N SER A 77 -14.21 8.00 -0.14
CA SER A 77 -13.41 6.80 -0.37
C SER A 77 -12.26 7.02 -1.36
N TRP A 78 -11.46 5.97 -1.60
CA TRP A 78 -10.50 5.91 -2.70
C TRP A 78 -10.92 4.89 -3.76
N GLU A 79 -10.19 4.86 -4.87
CA GLU A 79 -10.51 4.06 -6.05
C GLU A 79 -10.52 2.54 -5.75
N SER A 80 -11.38 1.83 -6.48
CA SER A 80 -11.52 0.37 -6.42
C SER A 80 -11.14 -0.21 -7.77
N TYR A 81 -9.92 -0.73 -7.90
CA TYR A 81 -9.33 -1.08 -9.21
C TYR A 81 -9.86 -2.37 -9.84
N GLY A 82 -10.58 -3.21 -9.09
CA GLY A 82 -11.13 -4.45 -9.65
C GLY A 82 -12.08 -5.19 -8.72
N SER A 83 -11.95 -5.02 -7.40
CA SER A 83 -12.83 -5.67 -6.43
C SER A 83 -13.26 -4.73 -5.30
N PRO A 84 -14.46 -4.92 -4.70
CA PRO A 84 -14.92 -4.10 -3.57
C PRO A 84 -13.95 -4.07 -2.38
N ILE A 85 -13.20 -5.15 -2.16
CA ILE A 85 -12.22 -5.24 -1.09
C ILE A 85 -11.01 -4.33 -1.32
N ASP A 86 -10.64 -4.05 -2.57
CA ASP A 86 -9.58 -3.09 -2.89
C ASP A 86 -9.99 -1.69 -2.44
N GLY A 87 -11.25 -1.30 -2.70
CA GLY A 87 -11.78 -0.02 -2.24
C GLY A 87 -11.75 0.12 -0.70
N ILE A 88 -12.06 -0.96 0.02
CA ILE A 88 -11.96 -1.01 1.49
C ILE A 88 -10.51 -0.87 1.95
N LEU A 89 -9.60 -1.68 1.42
CA LEU A 89 -8.18 -1.68 1.80
C LEU A 89 -7.51 -0.34 1.49
N ASN A 90 -7.72 0.19 0.28
CA ASN A 90 -7.23 1.50 -0.15
C ASN A 90 -7.72 2.60 0.79
N SER A 91 -9.01 2.62 1.09
CA SER A 91 -9.60 3.65 1.94
C SER A 91 -9.13 3.54 3.39
N LEU A 92 -9.02 2.33 3.94
CA LEU A 92 -8.47 2.10 5.28
C LEU A 92 -7.02 2.57 5.39
N ALA A 93 -6.16 2.22 4.43
CA ALA A 93 -4.76 2.61 4.43
C ALA A 93 -4.61 4.13 4.25
N ALA A 94 -5.36 4.75 3.33
CA ALA A 94 -5.34 6.19 3.12
C ALA A 94 -5.83 6.97 4.34
N LEU A 95 -6.92 6.51 4.98
CA LEU A 95 -7.39 7.08 6.25
C LEU A 95 -6.32 6.99 7.33
N LEU A 96 -5.68 5.84 7.50
CA LEU A 96 -4.62 5.64 8.46
C LEU A 96 -3.45 6.60 8.23
N ALA A 97 -3.03 6.78 6.97
CA ALA A 97 -1.96 7.72 6.62
C ALA A 97 -2.30 9.17 7.01
N MET A 98 -3.52 9.63 6.69
CA MET A 98 -3.97 10.99 7.05
C MET A 98 -4.06 11.17 8.57
N VAL A 99 -4.58 10.18 9.29
CA VAL A 99 -4.72 10.22 10.76
C VAL A 99 -3.35 10.24 11.43
N LYS A 100 -2.45 9.35 11.01
CA LYS A 100 -1.07 9.32 11.51
C LYS A 100 -0.34 10.62 11.23
N HIS A 101 -0.58 11.26 10.07
CA HIS A 101 -0.05 12.59 9.80
C HIS A 101 -0.64 13.66 10.74
N LYS A 102 -1.97 13.70 10.90
CA LYS A 102 -2.67 14.67 11.75
C LYS A 102 -2.19 14.64 13.21
N GLU A 103 -1.89 13.46 13.74
CA GLU A 103 -1.42 13.26 15.12
C GLU A 103 0.04 13.65 15.34
N ARG A 104 0.79 13.99 14.29
CA ARG A 104 2.17 14.41 14.46
C ARG A 104 2.29 15.79 15.09
N GLN A 105 3.33 15.93 15.89
CA GLN A 105 3.72 17.23 16.47
C GLN A 105 4.08 18.25 15.39
N SER A 106 4.64 17.78 14.26
CA SER A 106 5.00 18.62 13.12
C SER A 106 3.81 19.08 12.27
N CYS A 107 2.62 18.50 12.46
CA CYS A 107 1.43 18.86 11.69
C CYS A 107 0.85 20.18 12.22
N SER A 108 0.84 21.21 11.36
CA SER A 108 0.40 22.55 11.70
C SER A 108 -1.11 22.63 11.98
N PRO A 109 -1.59 23.64 12.73
CA PRO A 109 -3.02 23.82 12.96
C PRO A 109 -3.86 23.93 11.68
N LEU A 110 -3.30 24.54 10.63
CA LEU A 110 -3.97 24.65 9.33
C LEU A 110 -4.10 23.30 8.64
N GLU A 111 -3.03 22.49 8.61
CA GLU A 111 -3.09 21.13 8.05
C GLU A 111 -4.11 20.27 8.80
N ARG A 112 -4.15 20.35 10.13
CA ARG A 112 -5.15 19.64 10.94
C ARG A 112 -6.58 20.06 10.59
N LEU A 113 -6.82 21.36 10.39
CA LEU A 113 -8.13 21.88 9.99
C LEU A 113 -8.55 21.37 8.62
N LEU A 114 -7.61 21.31 7.66
CA LEU A 114 -7.87 20.83 6.30
C LEU A 114 -8.07 19.31 6.24
N LEU A 115 -7.35 18.56 7.06
CA LEU A 115 -7.43 17.09 7.10
C LEU A 115 -8.67 16.59 7.85
N SER A 116 -9.19 17.34 8.83
CA SER A 116 -10.33 16.89 9.64
C SER A 116 -11.58 16.51 8.83
N PRO A 117 -12.12 17.36 7.93
CA PRO A 117 -13.29 16.98 7.14
C PRO A 117 -13.00 15.81 6.17
N ARG A 118 -11.75 15.66 5.72
CA ARG A 118 -11.32 14.54 4.86
C ARG A 118 -11.29 13.21 5.61
N ILE A 119 -10.76 13.22 6.82
CA ILE A 119 -10.75 12.07 7.74
C ILE A 119 -12.18 11.68 8.11
N GLU A 120 -13.05 12.65 8.40
CA GLU A 120 -14.47 12.41 8.68
C GLU A 120 -15.18 11.78 7.47
N GLY A 121 -14.99 12.35 6.28
CA GLY A 121 -15.52 11.80 5.02
C GLY A 121 -15.06 10.36 4.77
N ALA A 122 -13.76 10.09 4.90
CA ALA A 122 -13.20 8.75 4.76
C ALA A 122 -13.77 7.76 5.79
N THR A 123 -13.91 8.18 7.05
CA THR A 123 -14.48 7.36 8.12
C THR A 123 -15.92 6.96 7.81
N MET A 124 -16.74 7.90 7.31
CA MET A 124 -18.12 7.63 6.87
C MET A 124 -18.16 6.71 5.65
N ALA A 125 -17.30 6.96 4.66
CA ALA A 125 -17.22 6.15 3.44
C ALA A 125 -16.86 4.69 3.76
N ILE A 126 -15.83 4.47 4.58
CA ILE A 126 -15.41 3.13 4.99
C ILE A 126 -16.50 2.44 5.81
N SER A 127 -17.18 3.17 6.70
CA SER A 127 -18.32 2.60 7.45
C SER A 127 -19.42 2.08 6.52
N ARG A 128 -19.70 2.79 5.41
CA ARG A 128 -20.64 2.34 4.38
C ARG A 128 -20.11 1.12 3.63
N LEU A 129 -18.86 1.18 3.15
CA LEU A 129 -18.23 0.07 2.42
C LEU A 129 -18.21 -1.23 3.26
N LEU A 130 -17.87 -1.15 4.55
CA LEU A 130 -17.87 -2.29 5.46
C LEU A 130 -19.27 -2.86 5.70
N LYS A 131 -20.32 -2.01 5.71
CA LYS A 131 -21.72 -2.45 5.86
C LYS A 131 -22.23 -3.18 4.63
N GLU A 132 -21.76 -2.80 3.45
CA GLU A 132 -22.10 -3.41 2.15
C GLU A 132 -21.20 -4.63 1.84
N TRP A 133 -20.22 -4.93 2.69
CA TRP A 133 -19.21 -5.94 2.39
C TRP A 133 -19.64 -7.36 2.74
N GLU A 134 -19.78 -8.19 1.71
CA GLU A 134 -20.01 -9.62 1.83
C GLU A 134 -18.69 -10.39 2.02
N VAL A 135 -18.27 -10.53 3.27
CA VAL A 135 -16.99 -11.17 3.67
C VAL A 135 -16.84 -12.59 3.12
N HIS A 136 -17.93 -13.36 3.07
CA HIS A 136 -17.90 -14.77 2.66
C HIS A 136 -17.76 -14.96 1.14
N GLU A 137 -18.07 -13.92 0.35
CA GLU A 137 -17.90 -13.93 -1.11
C GLU A 137 -16.52 -13.36 -1.53
N THR A 138 -15.71 -12.92 -0.57
CA THR A 138 -14.43 -12.28 -0.85
C THR A 138 -13.36 -13.33 -1.18
N CYS A 139 -12.90 -13.33 -2.43
CA CYS A 139 -11.88 -14.27 -2.93
C CYS A 139 -10.44 -13.72 -2.88
N HIS A 140 -10.24 -12.45 -2.51
CA HIS A 140 -8.91 -11.85 -2.48
C HIS A 140 -8.04 -12.51 -1.41
N VAL A 141 -6.74 -12.69 -1.65
CA VAL A 141 -5.85 -13.30 -0.65
C VAL A 141 -5.38 -12.21 0.32
N GLY A 142 -5.40 -12.49 1.62
CA GLY A 142 -4.75 -11.65 2.63
C GLY A 142 -5.66 -10.61 3.28
N PHE A 143 -6.84 -10.33 2.73
CA PHE A 143 -7.78 -9.36 3.33
C PHE A 143 -8.16 -9.74 4.76
N GLU A 144 -8.21 -11.04 5.06
CA GLU A 144 -8.62 -11.58 6.35
C GLU A 144 -7.58 -11.31 7.44
N ILE A 145 -6.39 -10.81 7.08
CA ILE A 145 -5.37 -10.30 8.00
C ILE A 145 -5.23 -8.78 7.86
N LEU A 146 -5.17 -8.27 6.62
CA LEU A 146 -4.94 -6.86 6.35
C LEU A 146 -6.06 -5.96 6.89
N VAL A 147 -7.33 -6.31 6.66
CA VAL A 147 -8.46 -5.50 7.15
C VAL A 147 -8.49 -5.48 8.68
N PRO A 148 -8.45 -6.61 9.42
CA PRO A 148 -8.37 -6.58 10.87
C PRO A 148 -7.19 -5.77 11.41
N SER A 149 -6.00 -5.90 10.81
CA SER A 149 -4.82 -5.14 11.23
C SER A 149 -4.98 -3.63 11.01
N LEU A 150 -5.54 -3.19 9.88
CA LEU A 150 -5.82 -1.77 9.64
C LEU A 150 -6.90 -1.22 10.58
N LEU A 151 -7.94 -2.00 10.89
CA LEU A 151 -8.96 -1.62 11.86
C LEU A 151 -8.37 -1.48 13.28
N GLU A 152 -7.48 -2.40 13.66
CA GLU A 152 -6.74 -2.34 14.93
C GLU A 152 -5.86 -1.09 15.02
N TYR A 153 -5.18 -0.75 13.93
CA TYR A 153 -4.37 0.46 13.80
C TYR A 153 -5.21 1.73 14.00
N LEU A 154 -6.31 1.86 13.26
CA LEU A 154 -7.22 3.00 13.37
C LEU A 154 -7.85 3.10 14.77
N ALA A 155 -8.14 1.97 15.40
CA ALA A 155 -8.66 1.95 16.77
C ALA A 155 -7.67 2.52 17.79
N SER A 156 -6.36 2.35 17.60
CA SER A 156 -5.34 3.00 18.44
C SER A 156 -5.35 4.53 18.34
N TYR A 157 -5.93 5.07 17.27
CA TYR A 157 -6.18 6.50 17.05
C TYR A 157 -7.63 6.90 17.36
N ASN A 158 -8.36 6.10 18.15
CA ASN A 158 -9.76 6.31 18.54
C ASN A 158 -10.77 6.30 17.37
N ILE A 159 -10.40 5.73 16.22
CA ILE A 159 -11.31 5.56 15.08
C ILE A 159 -11.81 4.12 15.07
N ASN A 160 -13.03 3.92 15.58
CA ASN A 160 -13.63 2.60 15.76
C ASN A 160 -14.60 2.28 14.62
N LEU A 161 -14.17 1.41 13.70
CA LEU A 161 -14.92 1.00 12.50
C LEU A 161 -15.45 -0.44 12.61
N TYR A 162 -15.71 -0.90 13.83
CA TYR A 162 -16.11 -2.29 14.10
C TYR A 162 -17.61 -2.56 14.00
N ASP A 163 -18.41 -1.56 13.67
CA ASP A 163 -19.86 -1.71 13.53
C ASP A 163 -20.25 -2.05 12.09
N PHE A 164 -20.13 -3.34 11.74
CA PHE A 164 -20.55 -3.87 10.44
C PHE A 164 -20.94 -5.36 10.51
N PRO A 165 -21.87 -5.83 9.65
CA PRO A 165 -22.38 -7.22 9.70
C PRO A 165 -21.29 -8.27 9.51
N GLY A 166 -20.33 -8.00 8.63
CA GLY A 166 -19.23 -8.90 8.29
C GLY A 166 -18.18 -9.11 9.39
N LYS A 167 -18.25 -8.40 10.52
CA LYS A 167 -17.20 -8.43 11.55
C LYS A 167 -16.96 -9.84 12.10
N ASN A 168 -18.00 -10.52 12.57
CA ASN A 168 -17.82 -11.85 13.19
C ASN A 168 -17.27 -12.89 12.18
N PRO A 169 -17.80 -12.99 10.95
CA PRO A 169 -17.19 -13.81 9.90
C PRO A 169 -15.72 -13.47 9.64
N LEU A 170 -15.37 -12.19 9.53
CA LEU A 170 -14.01 -11.72 9.29
C LEU A 170 -13.06 -12.17 10.40
N TYR A 171 -13.44 -11.96 11.66
CA TYR A 171 -12.59 -12.32 12.80
C TYR A 171 -12.48 -13.84 12.97
N CYS A 172 -13.49 -14.61 12.59
CA CYS A 172 -13.38 -16.07 12.52
C CYS A 172 -12.33 -16.51 11.49
N LEU A 173 -12.27 -15.86 10.31
CA LEU A 173 -11.24 -16.13 9.30
C LEU A 173 -9.85 -15.72 9.79
N TYR A 174 -9.75 -14.53 10.40
CA TYR A 174 -8.53 -14.00 10.99
C TYR A 174 -7.94 -14.96 12.03
N GLU A 175 -8.73 -15.39 13.01
CA GLU A 175 -8.28 -16.31 14.05
C GLU A 175 -7.86 -17.67 13.47
N LYS A 176 -8.63 -18.21 12.52
CA LYS A 176 -8.31 -19.46 11.84
C LYS A 176 -6.98 -19.38 11.09
N LYS A 177 -6.71 -18.24 10.43
CA LYS A 177 -5.47 -18.02 9.68
C LYS A 177 -4.29 -17.79 10.61
N LEU A 178 -4.47 -16.97 11.66
CA LEU A 178 -3.43 -16.70 12.65
C LEU A 178 -3.02 -17.92 13.47
N LYS A 179 -3.97 -18.80 13.85
CA LYS A 179 -3.67 -20.02 14.61
C LYS A 179 -2.68 -20.94 13.89
N ASN A 180 -2.75 -20.97 12.56
CA ASN A 180 -1.87 -21.80 11.72
C ASN A 180 -0.73 -20.99 11.10
N PHE A 181 -0.54 -19.74 11.54
CA PHE A 181 0.37 -18.83 10.89
C PHE A 181 1.81 -19.12 11.33
N PRO A 182 2.72 -19.41 10.40
CA PRO A 182 4.07 -19.85 10.74
C PRO A 182 4.96 -18.63 11.04
N PHE A 183 4.67 -17.87 12.10
CA PHE A 183 5.43 -16.67 12.45
C PHE A 183 6.94 -16.92 12.55
N GLU A 184 7.35 -18.03 13.15
CA GLU A 184 8.76 -18.41 13.25
C GLU A 184 9.44 -18.61 11.88
N SER A 185 8.69 -18.98 10.84
CA SER A 185 9.25 -19.10 9.49
C SER A 185 9.67 -17.76 8.89
N LEU A 186 9.09 -16.64 9.35
CA LEU A 186 9.50 -15.29 8.95
C LEU A 186 10.95 -14.99 9.36
N TYR A 187 11.45 -15.61 10.43
CA TYR A 187 12.83 -15.43 10.88
C TYR A 187 13.80 -16.46 10.26
N GLY A 188 13.28 -17.40 9.46
CA GLY A 188 14.08 -18.39 8.75
C GLY A 188 14.87 -17.81 7.57
N LYS A 189 15.70 -18.64 6.96
CA LYS A 189 16.50 -18.28 5.78
C LYS A 189 15.69 -18.22 4.49
N SER A 190 14.56 -18.92 4.43
CA SER A 190 13.72 -19.00 3.24
C SER A 190 12.71 -17.86 3.26
N GLN A 191 12.60 -17.15 2.13
CA GLN A 191 11.53 -16.19 1.93
C GLN A 191 10.18 -16.91 1.84
N THR A 192 9.16 -16.30 2.43
CA THR A 192 7.78 -16.77 2.34
C THR A 192 6.93 -15.64 1.75
N THR A 193 5.81 -15.98 1.12
CA THR A 193 4.89 -14.97 0.53
C THR A 193 4.35 -13.98 1.57
N LEU A 194 4.44 -14.31 2.85
CA LEU A 194 4.08 -13.43 3.96
C LEU A 194 4.92 -12.15 3.99
N LEU A 195 6.15 -12.19 3.48
CA LEU A 195 7.02 -11.02 3.36
C LEU A 195 6.47 -9.96 2.40
N HIS A 196 5.47 -10.29 1.57
CA HIS A 196 4.82 -9.31 0.68
C HIS A 196 3.77 -8.46 1.42
N SER A 197 3.36 -8.87 2.62
CA SER A 197 2.31 -8.21 3.42
C SER A 197 2.74 -8.03 4.89
N LEU A 198 3.99 -7.62 5.14
CA LEU A 198 4.52 -7.47 6.50
C LEU A 198 3.79 -6.39 7.30
N GLU A 199 3.24 -5.39 6.63
CA GLU A 199 2.46 -4.32 7.21
C GLU A 199 1.26 -4.80 8.03
N ALA A 200 0.75 -6.00 7.74
CA ALA A 200 -0.31 -6.65 8.51
C ALA A 200 0.14 -7.13 9.90
N PHE A 201 1.45 -7.19 10.16
CA PHE A 201 2.04 -7.79 11.37
C PHE A 201 2.80 -6.78 12.23
N VAL A 202 2.65 -5.49 11.96
CA VAL A 202 3.26 -4.47 12.82
C VAL A 202 2.72 -4.58 14.25
N GLY A 203 3.63 -4.51 15.23
CA GLY A 203 3.35 -4.80 16.65
C GLY A 203 3.20 -6.28 17.00
N LYS A 204 3.24 -7.20 16.02
CA LYS A 204 3.05 -8.65 16.21
C LYS A 204 4.33 -9.46 15.98
N ILE A 205 5.33 -8.89 15.30
CA ILE A 205 6.61 -9.53 14.98
C ILE A 205 7.81 -8.58 15.23
N GLU A 206 9.01 -9.15 15.28
CA GLU A 206 10.27 -8.43 15.48
C GLU A 206 10.89 -8.02 14.13
N PHE A 207 10.52 -6.84 13.61
CA PHE A 207 10.99 -6.36 12.31
C PHE A 207 12.52 -6.22 12.20
N GLY A 208 13.20 -5.89 13.31
CA GLY A 208 14.66 -5.82 13.35
C GLY A 208 15.38 -7.13 12.98
N ARG A 209 14.68 -8.27 13.06
CA ARG A 209 15.20 -9.59 12.68
C ARG A 209 14.97 -9.96 11.21
N LEU A 210 14.39 -9.07 10.40
CA LEU A 210 13.97 -9.37 9.02
C LEU A 210 14.92 -8.81 7.96
N SER A 211 15.96 -8.06 8.33
CA SER A 211 16.86 -7.36 7.40
C SER A 211 17.56 -8.27 6.38
N HIS A 212 17.70 -9.56 6.69
CA HIS A 212 18.26 -10.58 5.80
C HIS A 212 17.34 -10.98 4.64
N HIS A 213 16.04 -10.65 4.71
CA HIS A 213 15.09 -10.93 3.64
C HIS A 213 15.09 -9.89 2.53
N LEU A 214 15.72 -8.73 2.73
CA LEU A 214 15.81 -7.70 1.71
C LEU A 214 16.52 -8.21 0.45
N THR A 215 15.79 -8.17 -0.66
CA THR A 215 16.32 -8.52 -1.98
C THR A 215 16.16 -7.31 -2.89
N ALA A 216 17.26 -6.84 -3.48
CA ALA A 216 17.32 -5.58 -4.23
C ALA A 216 16.72 -4.38 -3.45
N GLY A 217 16.89 -4.37 -2.12
CA GLY A 217 16.37 -3.31 -1.25
C GLY A 217 14.88 -3.42 -0.90
N SER A 218 14.19 -4.50 -1.28
CA SER A 218 12.74 -4.65 -1.03
C SER A 218 12.40 -5.92 -0.26
N MET A 219 11.27 -5.87 0.46
CA MET A 219 10.61 -7.05 1.01
C MET A 219 9.69 -7.67 -0.05
N LEU A 220 10.20 -8.68 -0.77
CA LEU A 220 9.52 -9.34 -1.90
C LEU A 220 8.95 -8.38 -2.96
N GLY A 221 9.61 -7.24 -3.21
CA GLY A 221 9.15 -6.26 -4.20
C GLY A 221 7.87 -5.51 -3.84
N SER A 222 7.39 -5.60 -2.60
CA SER A 222 6.19 -4.90 -2.11
C SER A 222 6.59 -3.55 -1.47
N PRO A 223 6.11 -2.41 -2.01
CA PRO A 223 6.37 -1.10 -1.41
C PRO A 223 5.75 -0.95 -0.02
N ALA A 224 4.48 -1.36 0.18
CA ALA A 224 3.84 -1.32 1.50
C ALA A 224 4.60 -2.14 2.56
N SER A 225 4.99 -3.36 2.23
CA SER A 225 5.76 -4.23 3.13
C SER A 225 7.15 -3.65 3.43
N THR A 226 7.81 -3.09 2.42
CA THR A 226 9.12 -2.45 2.58
C THR A 226 9.02 -1.17 3.42
N ALA A 227 7.94 -0.40 3.27
CA ALA A 227 7.64 0.77 4.08
C ALA A 227 7.40 0.40 5.55
N ALA A 228 6.59 -0.63 5.81
CA ALA A 228 6.38 -1.16 7.15
C ALA A 228 7.70 -1.64 7.78
N TYR A 229 8.51 -2.38 7.03
CA TYR A 229 9.84 -2.78 7.49
C TYR A 229 10.72 -1.57 7.84
N LEU A 230 10.80 -0.57 6.97
CA LEU A 230 11.64 0.61 7.21
C LEU A 230 11.20 1.40 8.45
N MET A 231 9.88 1.48 8.71
CA MET A 231 9.33 2.18 9.88
C MET A 231 9.58 1.44 11.21
N GLU A 232 9.66 0.11 11.18
CA GLU A 232 9.64 -0.74 12.38
C GLU A 232 10.98 -1.45 12.64
N ALA A 233 11.92 -1.38 11.69
CA ALA A 233 13.26 -1.88 11.87
C ALA A 233 13.99 -1.16 13.02
N THR A 234 14.81 -1.90 13.75
CA THR A 234 15.60 -1.36 14.87
C THR A 234 16.61 -0.31 14.40
N GLU A 235 17.16 -0.50 13.20
CA GLU A 235 18.07 0.43 12.55
C GLU A 235 17.49 0.84 11.19
N TRP A 236 17.72 2.10 10.83
CA TRP A 236 17.24 2.64 9.56
C TRP A 236 18.01 2.01 8.38
N ASP A 237 17.31 1.22 7.56
CA ASP A 237 17.92 0.49 6.44
C ASP A 237 17.94 1.34 5.16
N THR A 238 19.11 1.82 4.79
CA THR A 238 19.30 2.66 3.60
C THR A 238 18.97 1.94 2.29
N ARG A 239 19.03 0.61 2.25
CA ARG A 239 18.66 -0.18 1.05
C ARG A 239 17.15 -0.13 0.81
N ALA A 240 16.37 -0.23 1.89
CA ALA A 240 14.92 -0.09 1.85
C ALA A 240 14.49 1.33 1.49
N GLU A 241 15.14 2.35 2.08
CA GLU A 241 14.92 3.75 1.70
C GLU A 241 15.21 3.99 0.20
N MET A 242 16.34 3.49 -0.31
CA MET A 242 16.70 3.62 -1.73
C MET A 242 15.67 2.98 -2.66
N TYR A 243 15.20 1.78 -2.34
CA TYR A 243 14.13 1.13 -3.10
C TYR A 243 12.85 1.96 -3.13
N LEU A 244 12.42 2.48 -1.98
CA LEU A 244 11.20 3.30 -1.89
C LEU A 244 11.32 4.63 -2.64
N HIS A 245 12.51 5.25 -2.67
CA HIS A 245 12.76 6.41 -3.53
C HIS A 245 12.67 6.07 -5.02
N GLN A 246 13.12 4.88 -5.45
CA GLN A 246 12.95 4.46 -6.84
C GLN A 246 11.47 4.24 -7.19
N VAL A 247 10.69 3.71 -6.25
CA VAL A 247 9.23 3.58 -6.39
C VAL A 247 8.58 4.95 -6.53
N ASP A 248 8.85 5.88 -5.60
CA ASP A 248 8.32 7.24 -5.61
C ASP A 248 8.69 8.02 -6.89
N GLN A 249 9.95 7.91 -7.35
CA GLN A 249 10.39 8.50 -8.62
C GLN A 249 9.66 7.93 -9.83
N ARG A 250 9.29 6.65 -9.84
CA ARG A 250 8.54 6.07 -10.95
C ARG A 250 7.08 6.51 -10.94
N TRP A 251 6.50 6.68 -9.76
CA TRP A 251 5.12 7.14 -9.58
C TRP A 251 4.95 8.62 -9.90
N PHE A 252 5.87 9.47 -9.47
CA PHE A 252 5.70 10.93 -9.51
C PHE A 252 6.82 11.66 -10.26
N GLY A 253 7.89 10.99 -10.68
CA GLY A 253 9.04 11.63 -11.33
C GLY A 253 8.78 12.12 -12.76
N ASN A 254 7.76 11.58 -13.44
CA ASN A 254 7.32 12.08 -14.75
C ASN A 254 6.29 13.22 -14.64
N ALA A 255 5.86 13.58 -13.42
CA ALA A 255 4.87 14.62 -13.16
C ALA A 255 5.50 15.93 -12.63
N LYS A 256 6.83 16.00 -12.55
CA LYS A 256 7.61 17.18 -12.12
C LYS A 256 8.30 17.87 -13.28
#